data_AF-A0A2M7BXT8-F1
#
_entry.id   AF-A0A2M7BXT8-F1
#
_cell.length_a   1.000
_cell.length_b   1.000
_cell.length_c   1.000
_cell.angle_alpha   90.00
_cell.angle_beta   90.00
_cell.angle_gamma   90.00
#
_symmetry.space_group_name_H-M   'P 1'
#
loop_
_entity.id
_entity.type
_entity.pdbx_description
1 polymer ?
#
loop_
_entity_poly.entity_id
_entity_poly.type
_entity_poly.pdbx_seq_one_letter_code
_entity_poly.pdbx_strand_id
1 'polypeptide(L)'
;IVDYQELDKIKKNFQLIKNDRLRKYEIKKEGIDIDIYLPYFSDLGLPVGKLIKHQDKNQGFTILKKEILLFTKLKAYQERGMTIKGVKDKIDIISLILLTDFNFVFWRDFIKKERVGVYNELIKKILLETKEIPELNLNQHAFAKKKKKLLEQVRSFQVTR
;
A
#
# COMPACT_ATOMS: atom_id res chain seq x y z
N ILE A 1 6.40 0.97 -12.00
CA ILE A 1 5.24 0.95 -12.94
C ILE A 1 5.74 1.61 -14.21
N VAL A 2 5.56 0.96 -15.36
CA VAL A 2 6.07 1.43 -16.65
C VAL A 2 5.01 1.23 -17.73
N ASP A 3 5.14 1.92 -18.87
CA ASP A 3 4.31 1.64 -20.04
C ASP A 3 4.92 0.52 -20.90
N TYR A 4 4.22 0.18 -21.98
CA TYR A 4 4.65 -0.88 -22.90
C TYR A 4 5.93 -0.53 -23.67
N GLN A 5 6.15 0.75 -23.99
CA GLN A 5 7.35 1.17 -24.71
C GLN A 5 8.59 0.97 -23.83
N GLU A 6 8.49 1.31 -22.56
CA GLU A 6 9.57 1.14 -21.60
C GLU A 6 9.79 -0.34 -21.26
N LEU A 7 8.71 -1.14 -21.16
CA LEU A 7 8.83 -2.59 -21.00
C LEU A 7 9.62 -3.23 -22.16
N ASP A 8 9.37 -2.81 -23.40
CA ASP A 8 10.10 -3.31 -24.57
C ASP A 8 11.59 -2.96 -24.53
N LYS A 9 11.95 -1.79 -23.98
CA LYS A 9 13.36 -1.44 -23.75
C LYS A 9 13.98 -2.32 -22.67
N ILE A 10 13.29 -2.53 -21.56
CA ILE A 10 13.75 -3.39 -20.47
C ILE A 10 14.00 -4.82 -20.97
N LYS A 11 13.08 -5.34 -21.80
CA LYS A 11 13.17 -6.70 -22.38
C LYS A 11 14.43 -6.94 -23.20
N LYS A 12 15.04 -5.89 -23.78
CA LYS A 12 16.28 -6.02 -24.56
C LYS A 12 17.49 -6.35 -23.70
N ASN A 13 17.48 -5.93 -22.43
CA ASN A 13 18.63 -6.03 -21.53
C ASN A 13 18.42 -7.01 -20.38
N PHE A 14 17.18 -7.44 -20.13
CA PHE A 14 16.82 -8.28 -18.99
C PHE A 14 15.83 -9.38 -19.39
N GLN A 15 15.99 -10.54 -18.76
CA GLN A 15 15.02 -11.63 -18.88
C GLN A 15 13.76 -11.30 -18.07
N LEU A 16 12.67 -11.00 -18.78
CA LEU A 16 11.36 -10.76 -18.17
C LEU A 16 10.61 -12.07 -17.99
N ILE A 17 10.07 -12.27 -16.79
CA ILE A 17 9.18 -13.38 -16.44
C ILE A 17 7.78 -12.79 -16.26
N LYS A 18 6.80 -13.25 -17.06
CA LYS A 18 5.40 -12.84 -16.90
C LYS A 18 4.72 -13.70 -15.84
N ASN A 19 4.05 -13.05 -14.89
CA ASN A 19 3.26 -13.69 -13.85
C ASN A 19 1.79 -13.32 -14.04
N ASP A 20 1.04 -14.15 -14.79
CA ASP A 20 -0.37 -13.89 -15.09
C ASP A 20 -1.26 -13.91 -13.85
N ARG A 21 -0.97 -14.81 -12.89
CA ARG A 21 -1.73 -14.90 -11.64
C ARG A 21 -1.64 -13.62 -10.81
N LEU A 22 -0.45 -13.02 -10.72
CA LEU A 22 -0.23 -11.75 -10.01
C LEU A 22 -0.33 -10.52 -10.92
N ARG A 23 -0.65 -10.72 -12.21
CA ARG A 23 -0.79 -9.66 -13.22
C ARG A 23 0.40 -8.69 -13.24
N LYS A 24 1.62 -9.21 -13.20
CA LYS A 24 2.87 -8.44 -13.24
C LYS A 24 3.94 -9.13 -14.08
N TYR A 25 4.99 -8.40 -14.38
CA TYR A 25 6.24 -8.93 -14.90
C TYR A 25 7.29 -8.87 -13.80
N GLU A 26 8.28 -9.73 -13.86
CA GLU A 26 9.34 -9.84 -12.86
C GLU A 26 10.69 -9.97 -13.55
N ILE A 27 11.72 -9.33 -12.99
CA ILE A 27 13.13 -9.59 -13.31
C ILE A 27 13.77 -10.14 -12.06
N LYS A 28 14.55 -11.21 -12.20
CA LYS A 28 15.39 -11.75 -11.14
C LYS A 28 16.83 -11.70 -11.60
N LYS A 29 17.65 -10.88 -10.95
CA LYS A 29 19.07 -10.76 -11.29
C LYS A 29 19.89 -10.54 -10.03
N GLU A 30 20.90 -11.37 -9.82
CA GLU A 30 21.91 -11.19 -8.75
C GLU A 30 21.30 -10.96 -7.35
N GLY A 31 20.24 -11.72 -7.01
CA GLY A 31 19.54 -11.61 -5.73
C GLY A 31 18.58 -10.42 -5.62
N ILE A 32 18.42 -9.63 -6.70
CA ILE A 32 17.45 -8.54 -6.79
C ILE A 32 16.22 -9.02 -7.56
N ASP A 33 15.06 -8.90 -6.93
CA ASP A 33 13.75 -9.12 -7.53
C ASP A 33 13.11 -7.76 -7.87
N ILE A 34 12.81 -7.54 -9.15
CA ILE A 34 12.16 -6.31 -9.64
C ILE A 34 10.78 -6.66 -10.17
N ASP A 35 9.74 -6.17 -9.48
CA ASP A 35 8.36 -6.27 -9.93
C ASP A 35 7.99 -5.10 -10.84
N ILE A 36 7.48 -5.44 -12.03
CA ILE A 36 7.09 -4.50 -13.07
C ILE A 36 5.59 -4.60 -13.31
N TYR A 37 4.92 -3.46 -13.14
CA TYR A 37 3.47 -3.34 -13.32
C TYR A 37 3.17 -2.41 -14.50
N LEU A 38 2.16 -2.77 -15.30
CA LEU A 38 1.80 -2.11 -16.56
C LEU A 38 0.35 -1.62 -16.55
N PRO A 39 0.07 -0.44 -17.15
CA PRO A 39 -1.29 -0.01 -17.46
C PRO A 39 -2.08 -1.09 -18.22
N TYR A 40 -3.38 -1.19 -17.93
CA TYR A 40 -4.34 -2.14 -18.53
C TYR A 40 -4.11 -3.63 -18.21
N PHE A 41 -2.89 -4.05 -17.91
CA PHE A 41 -2.58 -5.42 -17.49
C PHE A 41 -2.61 -5.59 -15.97
N SER A 42 -1.91 -4.72 -15.23
CA SER A 42 -1.72 -4.86 -13.78
C SER A 42 -2.83 -4.22 -12.96
N ASP A 43 -3.16 -4.87 -11.85
CA ASP A 43 -4.16 -4.44 -10.90
C ASP A 43 -3.61 -4.59 -9.47
N LEU A 44 -3.53 -3.47 -8.74
CA LEU A 44 -3.06 -3.41 -7.36
C LEU A 44 -4.20 -3.03 -6.41
N GLY A 45 -5.41 -3.50 -6.72
CA GLY A 45 -6.68 -3.08 -6.13
C GLY A 45 -7.39 -2.00 -6.95
N LEU A 46 -6.62 -1.27 -7.76
CA LEU A 46 -7.10 -0.41 -8.84
C LEU A 46 -6.17 -0.58 -10.05
N PRO A 47 -6.67 -0.26 -11.26
CA PRO A 47 -5.82 -0.13 -12.44
C PRO A 47 -4.65 0.80 -12.15
N VAL A 48 -3.43 0.37 -12.47
CA VAL A 48 -2.22 1.16 -12.15
C VAL A 48 -2.22 2.54 -12.79
N GLY A 49 -2.90 2.72 -13.93
CA GLY A 49 -3.12 4.02 -14.56
C GLY A 49 -3.87 5.03 -13.69
N LYS A 50 -4.70 4.58 -12.73
CA LYS A 50 -5.29 5.46 -11.71
C LYS A 50 -4.29 5.78 -10.60
N LEU A 51 -3.51 4.79 -10.15
CA LEU A 51 -2.55 4.95 -9.06
C LEU A 51 -1.44 5.95 -9.42
N ILE A 52 -0.88 5.86 -10.63
CA ILE A 52 0.20 6.74 -11.07
C ILE A 52 -0.19 8.22 -11.17
N LYS A 53 -1.49 8.56 -11.17
CA LYS A 53 -1.96 9.96 -11.09
C LYS A 53 -1.68 10.59 -9.73
N HIS A 54 -1.29 9.78 -8.75
CA HIS A 54 -1.04 10.17 -7.38
C HIS A 54 0.40 9.81 -7.01
N GLN A 55 1.34 10.48 -7.66
CA GLN A 55 2.77 10.33 -7.45
C GLN A 55 3.38 11.59 -6.83
N ASP A 56 4.47 11.39 -6.09
CA ASP A 56 5.35 12.43 -5.59
C ASP A 56 6.79 12.16 -6.05
N LYS A 57 7.60 13.22 -6.07
CA LYS A 57 9.05 13.10 -6.26
C LYS A 57 9.74 13.09 -4.90
N ASN A 58 10.57 12.09 -4.65
CA ASN A 58 11.36 12.00 -3.44
C ASN A 58 12.80 11.61 -3.81
N GLN A 59 13.77 12.47 -3.50
CA GLN A 59 15.20 12.23 -3.73
C GLN A 59 15.53 11.71 -5.15
N GLY A 60 14.91 12.29 -6.18
CA GLY A 60 15.09 11.89 -7.58
C GLY A 60 14.26 10.69 -8.03
N PHE A 61 13.57 9.99 -7.12
CA PHE A 61 12.65 8.91 -7.43
C PHE A 61 11.21 9.43 -7.59
N THR A 62 10.48 8.85 -8.53
CA THR A 62 9.03 9.03 -8.62
C THR A 62 8.36 7.89 -7.87
N ILE A 63 7.66 8.22 -6.79
CA ILE A 63 7.01 7.26 -5.89
C ILE A 63 5.51 7.52 -5.84
N LEU A 64 4.72 6.49 -5.51
CA LEU A 64 3.31 6.70 -5.20
C LEU A 64 3.20 7.47 -3.86
N LYS A 65 2.17 8.30 -3.75
CA LYS A 65 1.79 8.91 -2.47
C LYS A 65 1.58 7.83 -1.40
N LYS A 66 1.93 8.14 -0.15
CA LYS A 66 1.88 7.19 0.97
C LYS A 66 0.48 6.60 1.19
N GLU A 67 -0.55 7.40 0.96
CA GLU A 67 -1.96 7.02 1.06
C GLU A 67 -2.34 6.03 -0.03
N ILE A 68 -1.73 6.15 -1.21
CA ILE A 68 -1.93 5.22 -2.32
C ILE A 68 -1.15 3.93 -2.08
N LEU A 69 0.04 4.02 -1.48
CA LEU A 69 0.75 2.83 -1.00
C LEU A 69 -0.08 2.10 0.06
N LEU A 70 -0.69 2.83 1.01
CA LEU A 70 -1.60 2.24 2.00
C LEU A 70 -2.77 1.52 1.34
N PHE A 71 -3.39 2.11 0.31
CA PHE A 71 -4.46 1.45 -0.45
C PHE A 71 -4.01 0.10 -1.01
N THR A 72 -2.87 0.06 -1.69
CA THR A 72 -2.35 -1.19 -2.29
C THR A 72 -2.01 -2.24 -1.23
N LYS A 73 -1.51 -1.80 -0.07
CA LYS A 73 -1.24 -2.67 1.08
C LYS A 73 -2.50 -3.24 1.73
N LEU A 74 -3.55 -2.44 1.87
CA LEU A 74 -4.84 -2.91 2.41
C LEU A 74 -5.49 -3.94 1.49
N LYS A 75 -5.42 -3.73 0.17
CA LYS A 75 -5.87 -4.74 -0.81
C LYS A 75 -5.11 -6.05 -0.65
N ALA A 76 -3.78 -5.98 -0.64
CA ALA A 76 -2.92 -7.16 -0.47
C ALA A 76 -3.19 -7.90 0.85
N TYR A 77 -3.34 -7.14 1.94
CA TYR A 77 -3.67 -7.69 3.26
C TYR A 77 -5.05 -8.37 3.26
N GLN A 78 -6.07 -7.76 2.66
CA GLN A 78 -7.41 -8.35 2.59
C GLN A 78 -7.41 -9.70 1.85
N GLU A 79 -6.56 -9.84 0.83
CA GLU A 79 -6.44 -11.09 0.05
C GLU A 79 -5.60 -12.17 0.74
N ARG A 80 -4.70 -11.79 1.67
CA ARG A 80 -3.64 -12.68 2.17
C ARG A 80 -3.46 -12.69 3.70
N GLY A 81 -4.36 -12.05 4.45
CA GLY A 81 -4.15 -11.59 5.83
C GLY A 81 -3.72 -12.63 6.87
N MET A 82 -3.94 -13.92 6.62
CA MET A 82 -3.55 -15.03 7.52
C MET A 82 -2.19 -15.66 7.20
N THR A 83 -1.42 -15.10 6.26
CA THR A 83 -0.10 -15.63 5.85
C THR A 83 1.05 -14.81 6.41
N ILE A 84 2.29 -15.34 6.37
CA ILE A 84 3.52 -14.57 6.68
C ILE A 84 3.57 -13.25 5.89
N LYS A 85 3.10 -13.26 4.64
CA LYS A 85 2.99 -12.05 3.82
C LYS A 85 1.95 -11.07 4.37
N GLY A 86 0.83 -11.58 4.87
CA GLY A 86 -0.18 -10.79 5.58
C GLY A 86 0.36 -10.12 6.85
N VAL A 87 1.24 -10.78 7.61
CA VAL A 87 1.91 -10.16 8.76
C VAL A 87 2.78 -8.98 8.33
N LYS A 88 3.58 -9.13 7.27
CA LYS A 88 4.38 -8.03 6.70
C LYS A 88 3.50 -6.87 6.23
N ASP A 89 2.43 -7.16 5.49
CA ASP A 89 1.51 -6.13 5.01
C ASP A 89 0.82 -5.39 6.19
N LYS A 90 0.51 -6.07 7.31
CA LYS A 90 0.01 -5.43 8.53
C LYS A 90 1.02 -4.43 9.11
N ILE A 91 2.29 -4.81 9.21
CA ILE A 91 3.36 -3.94 9.70
C ILE A 91 3.50 -2.72 8.79
N ASP A 92 3.49 -2.90 7.48
CA ASP A 92 3.56 -1.82 6.49
C ASP A 92 2.35 -0.87 6.56
N ILE A 93 1.13 -1.40 6.73
CA ILE A 93 -0.08 -0.59 6.92
C ILE A 93 0.08 0.32 8.13
N ILE A 94 0.54 -0.25 9.25
CA ILE A 94 0.68 0.51 10.48
C ILE A 94 1.85 1.49 10.40
N SER A 95 2.96 1.12 9.77
CA SER A 95 4.10 2.04 9.59
C SER A 95 3.71 3.25 8.75
N LEU A 96 2.96 3.05 7.65
CA LEU A 96 2.49 4.13 6.77
C LEU A 96 1.57 5.13 7.49
N ILE A 97 0.54 4.65 8.22
CA ILE A 97 -0.39 5.54 8.92
C ILE A 97 0.25 6.25 10.13
N LEU A 98 1.40 5.75 10.60
CA LEU A 98 2.17 6.38 11.68
C LEU A 98 3.13 7.47 11.20
N LEU A 99 3.33 7.61 9.89
CA LEU A 99 4.15 8.67 9.34
C LEU A 99 3.52 10.03 9.65
N THR A 100 4.36 10.98 10.09
CA THR A 100 3.91 12.30 10.55
C THR A 100 3.30 13.14 9.44
N ASP A 101 3.69 12.86 8.20
CA ASP A 101 3.22 13.54 6.99
C ASP A 101 2.16 12.73 6.21
N PHE A 102 1.58 11.69 6.84
CA PHE A 102 0.44 10.97 6.27
C PHE A 102 -0.79 11.88 6.20
N ASN A 103 -1.33 12.08 5.00
CA ASN A 103 -2.44 12.98 4.74
C ASN A 103 -3.79 12.25 4.85
N PHE A 104 -4.32 12.26 6.06
CA PHE A 104 -5.62 11.66 6.38
C PHE A 104 -6.81 12.27 5.63
N VAL A 105 -6.76 13.57 5.29
CA VAL A 105 -7.80 14.24 4.50
C VAL A 105 -7.81 13.69 3.08
N PHE A 106 -6.64 13.60 2.45
CA PHE A 106 -6.50 13.00 1.13
C PHE A 106 -6.95 11.54 1.14
N TRP A 107 -6.52 10.75 2.14
CA TRP A 107 -6.93 9.35 2.28
C TRP A 107 -8.45 9.21 2.30
N ARG A 108 -9.13 9.98 3.16
CA ARG A 108 -10.60 9.98 3.28
C ARG A 108 -11.28 10.32 1.97
N ASP A 109 -10.82 11.36 1.28
CA ASP A 109 -11.45 11.81 0.04
C ASP A 109 -11.22 10.79 -1.08
N PHE A 110 -10.04 10.18 -1.12
CA PHE A 110 -9.69 9.14 -2.07
C PHE A 110 -10.55 7.88 -1.90
N ILE A 111 -10.63 7.32 -0.69
CA ILE A 111 -11.43 6.10 -0.45
C ILE A 111 -12.93 6.32 -0.67
N LYS A 112 -13.44 7.54 -0.39
CA LYS A 112 -14.83 7.91 -0.67
C LYS A 112 -15.06 7.96 -2.18
N LYS A 113 -14.17 8.61 -2.92
CA LYS A 113 -14.23 8.71 -4.39
C LYS A 113 -14.19 7.34 -5.06
N GLU A 114 -13.27 6.47 -4.65
CA GLU A 114 -13.15 5.11 -5.21
C GLU A 114 -14.16 4.12 -4.61
N ARG A 115 -15.06 4.57 -3.71
CA ARG A 115 -16.14 3.78 -3.08
C ARG A 115 -15.66 2.54 -2.33
N VAL A 116 -14.50 2.62 -1.69
CA VAL A 116 -13.85 1.52 -0.94
C VAL A 116 -13.84 1.78 0.58
N GLY A 117 -14.96 2.26 1.13
CA GLY A 117 -15.07 2.61 2.56
C GLY A 117 -14.73 1.46 3.53
N VAL A 118 -14.85 0.21 3.08
CA VAL A 118 -14.48 -1.00 3.83
C VAL A 118 -13.03 -0.98 4.35
N TYR A 119 -12.13 -0.24 3.69
CA TYR A 119 -10.74 -0.11 4.12
C TYR A 119 -10.55 0.68 5.41
N ASN A 120 -11.45 1.61 5.76
CA ASN A 120 -11.42 2.23 7.08
C ASN A 120 -11.77 1.23 8.19
N GLU A 121 -12.75 0.35 7.96
CA GLU A 121 -13.07 -0.72 8.91
C GLU A 121 -11.92 -1.70 9.04
N LEU A 122 -11.24 -2.02 7.93
CA LEU A 122 -10.07 -2.90 7.94
C LEU A 122 -8.91 -2.30 8.75
N ILE A 123 -8.59 -1.01 8.55
CA ILE A 123 -7.59 -0.31 9.38
C ILE A 123 -7.99 -0.35 10.85
N LYS A 124 -9.26 -0.04 11.15
CA LYS A 124 -9.79 -0.05 12.53
C LYS A 124 -9.65 -1.45 13.16
N LYS A 125 -9.99 -2.51 12.43
CA LYS A 125 -9.83 -3.89 12.87
C LYS A 125 -8.36 -4.21 13.17
N ILE A 126 -7.46 -3.93 12.23
CA ILE A 126 -6.01 -4.12 12.39
C ILE A 126 -5.50 -3.41 13.64
N LEU A 127 -5.89 -2.15 13.83
CA LEU A 127 -5.49 -1.36 15.00
C LEU A 127 -6.00 -1.98 16.29
N LEU A 128 -7.27 -2.39 16.34
CA LEU A 128 -7.90 -2.96 17.54
C LEU A 128 -7.26 -4.29 17.94
N GLU A 129 -7.01 -5.18 16.98
CA GLU A 129 -6.44 -6.52 17.20
C GLU A 129 -4.94 -6.47 17.52
N THR A 130 -4.23 -5.43 17.07
CA THR A 130 -2.79 -5.27 17.35
C THR A 130 -2.57 -4.74 18.76
N LYS A 131 -1.70 -5.42 19.52
CA LYS A 131 -1.28 -5.03 20.88
C LYS A 131 0.08 -4.34 20.90
N GLU A 132 1.01 -4.84 20.08
CA GLU A 132 2.38 -4.34 19.94
C GLU A 132 2.90 -4.64 18.54
N ILE A 133 3.98 -3.96 18.15
CA ILE A 133 4.66 -4.13 16.87
C ILE A 133 6.17 -4.03 17.13
N PRO A 134 6.81 -5.13 17.56
CA PRO A 134 8.23 -5.15 17.87
C PRO A 134 9.11 -4.72 16.70
N GLU A 135 8.70 -5.03 15.46
CA GLU A 135 9.42 -4.68 14.23
C GLU A 135 9.52 -3.15 14.01
N LEU A 136 8.63 -2.38 14.63
CA LEU A 136 8.65 -0.92 14.62
C LEU A 136 9.19 -0.32 15.93
N ASN A 137 9.77 -1.15 16.80
CA ASN A 137 10.17 -0.79 18.17
C ASN A 137 9.00 -0.20 18.98
N LEU A 138 7.78 -0.68 18.74
CA LEU A 138 6.57 -0.24 19.44
C LEU A 138 6.10 -1.34 20.39
N ASN A 139 6.53 -1.23 21.65
CA ASN A 139 5.96 -2.03 22.73
C ASN A 139 4.49 -1.66 22.98
N GLN A 140 3.81 -2.46 23.81
CA GLN A 140 2.38 -2.29 24.11
C GLN A 140 2.02 -0.85 24.55
N HIS A 141 2.81 -0.23 25.43
CA HIS A 141 2.55 1.12 25.92
C HIS A 141 2.71 2.18 24.83
N ALA A 142 3.82 2.13 24.08
CA ALA A 142 4.11 3.07 23.00
C ALA A 142 3.06 2.96 21.88
N PHE A 143 2.67 1.73 21.53
CA PHE A 143 1.65 1.50 20.53
C PHE A 143 0.27 1.97 20.99
N ALA A 144 -0.13 1.70 22.23
CA ALA A 144 -1.43 2.12 22.76
C ALA A 144 -1.64 3.64 22.65
N LYS A 145 -0.62 4.45 22.96
CA LYS A 145 -0.67 5.92 22.84
C LYS A 145 -0.88 6.38 21.39
N LYS A 146 -0.16 5.77 20.44
CA LYS A 146 -0.28 6.07 19.01
C LYS A 146 -1.63 5.58 18.45
N LYS A 147 -2.04 4.37 18.80
CA LYS A 147 -3.32 3.73 18.42
C LYS A 147 -4.52 4.58 18.80
N LYS A 148 -4.54 5.17 20.00
CA LYS A 148 -5.64 6.07 20.42
C LYS A 148 -5.81 7.24 19.44
N LYS A 149 -4.73 7.94 19.11
CA LYS A 149 -4.73 9.05 18.15
C LYS A 149 -5.19 8.61 16.76
N LEU A 150 -4.70 7.47 16.28
CA LEU A 150 -5.09 6.93 14.98
C LEU A 150 -6.58 6.57 14.92
N LEU A 151 -7.13 5.98 15.99
CA LEU A 151 -8.55 5.65 16.05
C LEU A 151 -9.44 6.89 16.06
N GLU A 152 -9.01 7.99 16.66
CA GLU A 152 -9.71 9.29 16.60
C GLU A 152 -9.75 9.82 15.16
N GLN A 153 -8.61 9.77 14.45
CA GLN A 153 -8.53 10.14 13.02
C GLN A 153 -9.48 9.26 12.19
N VAL A 154 -9.40 7.93 12.31
CA VAL A 154 -10.24 7.00 11.54
C VAL A 154 -11.73 7.16 11.84
N ARG A 155 -12.11 7.40 13.11
CA ARG A 155 -13.51 7.64 13.50
C ARG A 155 -14.07 8.94 12.94
N SER A 156 -13.26 10.00 12.88
CA SER A 156 -13.69 11.28 12.29
C SER A 156 -14.13 11.14 10.84
N PHE A 157 -13.71 10.09 10.14
CA PHE A 157 -14.09 9.79 8.75
C PHE A 157 -15.44 9.08 8.61
N GLN A 158 -16.00 8.51 9.69
CA GLN A 158 -17.28 7.78 9.68
C GLN A 158 -18.48 8.69 9.93
N VAL A 159 -18.26 9.91 10.45
CA VAL A 159 -19.32 10.81 10.95
C VAL A 159 -19.90 11.71 9.86
N THR A 160 -19.24 11.85 8.71
CA THR A 160 -19.80 12.62 7.58
C THR A 160 -20.77 11.75 6.75
N ARG A 161 -21.95 11.47 7.33
CA ARG A 161 -23.13 11.04 6.57
C ARG A 161 -23.77 12.22 5.88
#